data_AF-A0A925P3R5-F1
#
_entry.id   AF-A0A925P3R5-F1
#
_cell.length_a   1.000
_cell.length_b   1.000
_cell.length_c   1.000
_cell.angle_alpha   90.00
_cell.angle_beta   90.00
_cell.angle_gamma   90.00
#
_symmetry.space_group_name_H-M   'P 1'
#
loop_
_entity.id
_entity.type
_entity.pdbx_description
1 polymer ?
#
loop_
_entity_poly.entity_id
_entity_poly.type
_entity_poly.pdbx_seq_one_letter_code
_entity_poly.pdbx_strand_id
1 'polypeptide(L)' 'MPAPLHLQFELGPDRYLLPVARVEAVLPLPALKNLPGAPEGVAGVADHHGVAV' A
#
# COMPACT_ATOMS: atom_id res chain seq x y z
N MET A 1 5.50 26.70 10.10
CA MET A 1 4.68 25.51 9.75
C MET A 1 5.64 24.34 9.59
N PRO A 2 5.40 23.16 10.19
CA PRO A 2 6.29 22.02 9.99
C PRO A 2 6.32 21.65 8.51
N ALA A 3 7.48 21.23 8.01
CA ALA A 3 7.60 20.73 6.65
C ALA A 3 6.72 19.48 6.47
N PRO A 4 6.10 19.28 5.29
CA PRO A 4 5.27 18.10 5.04
C PRO A 4 6.12 16.82 5.14
N LEU A 5 5.63 15.86 5.94
CA LEU A 5 6.29 14.58 6.15
C LEU A 5 5.95 13.61 5.01
N HIS A 6 6.97 12.87 4.55
CA HIS A 6 6.85 11.87 3.50
C HIS A 6 7.39 10.52 3.97
N LEU A 7 6.70 9.44 3.60
CA LEU A 7 7.17 8.07 3.75
C LEU A 7 7.99 7.72 2.50
N GLN A 8 9.24 7.33 2.70
CA GLN A 8 10.09 6.81 1.63
C GLN A 8 9.99 5.28 1.57
N PHE A 9 9.84 4.73 0.37
CA PHE A 9 9.90 3.29 0.12
C PHE A 9 10.55 3.00 -1.24
N GLU A 10 10.90 1.74 -1.45
CA GLU A 10 11.58 1.28 -2.66
C GLU A 10 10.69 0.28 -3.41
N LEU A 11 10.62 0.42 -4.73
CA LEU A 11 10.04 -0.58 -5.63
C LEU A 11 11.09 -0.92 -6.68
N GLY A 12 11.64 -2.13 -6.59
CA GLY A 12 12.80 -2.49 -7.40
C GLY A 12 13.98 -1.55 -7.11
N PRO A 13 14.64 -0.95 -8.12
CA PRO A 13 15.76 -0.04 -7.92
C PRO A 13 15.35 1.40 -7.57
N ASP A 14 14.06 1.73 -7.66
CA ASP A 14 13.56 3.09 -7.61
C ASP A 14 13.07 3.49 -6.21
N ARG A 15 13.27 4.76 -5.86
CA ARG A 15 12.84 5.35 -4.57
C ARG A 15 11.65 6.28 -4.79
N TYR A 16 10.61 6.10 -3.98
CA TYR A 16 9.37 6.87 -4.03
C TYR A 16 9.10 7.56 -2.69
N LEU A 17 8.35 8.66 -2.75
CA LEU A 17 7.89 9.42 -1.59
C LEU A 17 6.36 9.55 -1.63
N LEU A 18 5.69 9.17 -0.55
CA LEU A 18 4.26 9.35 -0.37
C LEU A 18 4.00 10.29 0.81
N PRO A 19 3.13 11.31 0.68
CA PRO A 19 2.78 12.16 1.82
C PRO A 19 2.20 11.31 2.96
N VAL A 20 2.76 11.39 4.16
CA VAL A 20 2.33 10.56 5.31
C VAL A 20 0.87 10.83 5.67
N ALA A 21 0.38 12.05 5.44
CA ALA A 21 -1.02 12.40 5.64
C ALA A 21 -2.02 11.58 4.78
N ARG A 22 -1.53 10.85 3.76
CA ARG A 22 -2.34 9.94 2.91
C ARG A 22 -2.07 8.45 3.18
N VAL A 23 -1.24 8.13 4.17
CA VAL A 23 -0.94 6.74 4.55
C VAL A 23 -1.78 6.37 5.77
N GLU A 24 -2.65 5.38 5.61
CA GLU A 24 -3.45 4.86 6.72
C GLU A 24 -2.62 3.94 7.64
N ALA A 25 -1.89 2.98 7.05
CA ALA A 25 -1.03 2.06 7.77
C ALA A 25 0.11 1.55 6.88
N VAL A 26 1.22 1.12 7.50
CA VAL A 26 2.28 0.34 6.87
C VAL A 26 2.27 -1.04 7.50
N LEU A 27 1.94 -2.05 6.71
CA LEU A 27 1.81 -3.43 7.16
C LEU A 27 2.96 -4.28 6.61
N PRO A 28 3.37 -5.36 7.30
CA PRO A 28 4.08 -6.45 6.65
C PRO A 28 3.26 -6.97 5.47
N LEU A 29 3.92 -7.50 4.44
CA LEU A 29 3.23 -7.99 3.23
C LEU A 29 2.12 -9.00 3.61
N PRO A 30 0.84 -8.66 3.43
CA PRO A 30 -0.25 -9.54 3.83
C PRO A 30 -0.42 -10.67 2.82
N ALA A 31 -1.03 -11.77 3.26
CA ALA A 31 -1.50 -12.79 2.33
C ALA A 31 -2.65 -12.21 1.49
N LEU A 32 -2.51 -12.26 0.17
CA LEU A 32 -3.51 -11.74 -0.77
C LEU A 32 -4.44 -12.85 -1.23
N LYS A 33 -5.75 -12.60 -1.15
CA LYS A 33 -6.76 -13.45 -1.78
C LYS A 33 -6.93 -13.03 -3.23
N ASN A 34 -6.86 -14.00 -4.15
CA ASN A 34 -7.08 -13.74 -5.56
C ASN A 34 -8.52 -13.23 -5.81
N LEU A 35 -8.66 -12.21 -6.65
CA LEU A 35 -9.93 -11.62 -7.06
C LEU A 35 -10.24 -12.03 -8.51
N PRO A 36 -11.20 -12.93 -8.75
CA PRO A 36 -11.54 -13.37 -10.10
C PRO A 36 -11.98 -12.21 -10.99
N GLY A 37 -11.41 -12.14 -12.20
CA GLY A 37 -11.72 -11.09 -13.17
C GLY A 37 -11.12 -9.71 -12.85
N ALA A 38 -10.17 -9.64 -11.90
CA ALA A 38 -9.50 -8.40 -11.58
C ALA A 38 -8.62 -7.90 -12.75
N PRO A 39 -8.45 -6.56 -12.90
CA PRO A 39 -7.48 -5.99 -13.82
C PRO A 39 -6.06 -6.47 -13.54
N GLU A 40 -5.19 -6.50 -14.55
CA GLU A 40 -3.79 -6.95 -14.42
C GLU A 40 -2.98 -6.20 -13.35
N GLY A 41 -3.34 -4.94 -13.07
CA GLY A 41 -2.71 -4.13 -12.04
C GLY A 41 -3.15 -4.43 -10.60
N VAL A 42 -4.09 -5.36 -10.39
CA VAL A 42 -4.62 -5.70 -9.06
C VAL A 42 -4.04 -7.04 -8.60
N ALA A 43 -3.27 -7.00 -7.52
CA ALA A 43 -2.62 -8.19 -6.97
C ALA A 43 -3.58 -9.12 -6.20
N GLY A 44 -4.73 -8.61 -5.76
CA GLY A 44 -5.72 -9.34 -4.97
C GLY A 44 -6.36 -8.45 -3.90
N VAL A 45 -6.96 -9.07 -2.89
CA VAL A 45 -7.58 -8.42 -1.73
C VAL A 45 -6.87 -8.86 -0.46
N ALA A 46 -6.53 -7.90 0.42
CA ALA A 46 -6.00 -8.14 1.76
C ALA A 46 -7.08 -7.97 2.82
N ASP A 47 -6.90 -8.61 3.97
CA ASP A 47 -7.67 -8.31 5.18
C ASP A 47 -6.95 -7.23 5.99
N HIS A 48 -7.62 -6.10 6.20
CA HIS A 48 -7.19 -5.04 7.10
C HIS A 48 -8.18 -4.96 8.28
N HIS A 49 -7.85 -5.66 9.37
CA HIS A 49 -8.68 -5.72 10.57
C HIS A 49 -10.14 -6.15 10.30
N GLY A 50 -10.35 -7.16 9.44
CA GLY A 50 -11.68 -7.64 9.05
C GLY A 50 -12.33 -6.85 7.90
N VAL A 51 -11.65 -5.83 7.37
CA VAL A 51 -12.09 -5.06 6.20
C VAL A 51 -11.31 -5.52 4.97
N ALA A 52 -12.03 -5.88 3.92
CA ALA A 52 -11.44 -6.22 2.63
C ALA A 52 -10.91 -4.96 1.93
N VAL A 53 -9.60 -4.93 1.63
CA VAL A 53 -8.91 -3.83 0.94
C VAL A 53 -8.15 -4.30 -0.29
#